data_AF-K2M7W5-F1
#
_entry.id   AF-K2M7W5-F1
#
_cell.length_a   1.000
_cell.length_b   1.000
_cell.length_c   1.000
_cell.angle_alpha   90.00
_cell.angle_beta   90.00
_cell.angle_gamma   90.00
#
_symmetry.space_group_name_H-M   'P 1'
#
loop_
_entity.id
_entity.type
_entity.pdbx_description
1 polymer ?
#
loop_
_entity_poly.entity_id
_entity_poly.type
_entity_poly.pdbx_seq_one_letter_code
_entity_poly.pdbx_strand_id
1 'polypeptide(L)'
;MTENVWRGERRLALPDARPVILRVSLDHIARLMAATKTETLEGLQDALLARKPETLLAALAIVVGEDQANVLWPKVNGAAGLTAVFAAVSGAVSGLTPAEEDEAKKAQAEREMEMQAMALGLLARAFGQSSGSPLVNG
;
A
#
# COMPACT_ATOMS: atom_id res chain seq x y z
N MET A 1 12.15 -2.01 -29.36
CA MET A 1 10.99 -1.11 -29.23
C MET A 1 10.86 -0.80 -27.75
N THR A 2 11.35 0.36 -27.33
CA THR A 2 11.33 0.78 -25.92
C THR A 2 9.90 1.17 -25.59
N GLU A 3 9.17 0.28 -24.91
CA GLU A 3 7.85 0.57 -24.38
C GLU A 3 7.99 1.81 -23.49
N ASN A 4 7.37 2.92 -23.92
CA ASN A 4 7.09 4.06 -23.06
C ASN A 4 6.11 3.57 -21.99
N VAL A 5 6.62 2.86 -20.98
CA VAL A 5 5.91 2.57 -19.75
C VAL A 5 5.80 3.91 -19.03
N TRP A 6 4.70 4.60 -19.29
CA TRP A 6 4.38 5.84 -18.58
C TRP A 6 4.35 5.51 -17.09
N ARG A 7 5.11 6.27 -16.29
CA ARG A 7 5.31 6.05 -14.85
C ARG A 7 3.95 6.15 -14.14
N GLY A 8 3.34 5.01 -13.83
CA GLY A 8 2.00 4.94 -13.20
C GLY A 8 0.93 4.16 -13.97
N GLU A 9 1.24 3.49 -15.09
CA GLU A 9 0.27 2.56 -15.70
C GLU A 9 0.20 1.23 -14.94
N ARG A 10 -0.98 0.87 -14.43
CA ARG A 10 -1.20 -0.43 -13.78
C ARG A 10 -2.32 -1.21 -14.41
N ARG A 11 -2.06 -2.48 -14.69
CA ARG A 11 -3.07 -3.39 -15.21
C ARG A 11 -3.92 -3.92 -14.06
N LEU A 12 -5.19 -3.53 -14.05
CA LEU A 12 -6.22 -4.16 -13.22
C LEU A 12 -6.79 -5.36 -13.97
N ALA A 13 -6.55 -6.56 -13.43
CA ALA A 13 -7.18 -7.79 -13.90
C ALA A 13 -8.15 -8.28 -12.81
N LEU A 14 -9.43 -8.32 -13.16
CA LEU A 14 -10.49 -8.88 -12.32
C LEU A 14 -11.04 -10.16 -12.97
N PRO A 15 -11.56 -11.12 -12.18
CA PRO A 15 -12.24 -12.30 -12.71
C PRO A 15 -13.38 -11.86 -13.64
N ASP A 16 -13.51 -12.53 -14.79
CA ASP A 16 -14.58 -12.29 -15.77
C ASP A 16 -14.68 -10.84 -16.30
N ALA A 17 -13.62 -10.04 -16.15
CA ALA A 17 -13.49 -8.70 -16.69
C ALA A 17 -12.38 -8.63 -17.74
N ARG A 18 -12.55 -7.79 -18.76
CA ARG A 18 -11.41 -7.43 -19.61
C ARG A 18 -10.42 -6.64 -18.77
N PRO A 19 -9.11 -6.93 -18.86
CA PRO A 19 -8.11 -6.16 -18.14
C PRO A 19 -8.17 -4.69 -18.53
N VAL A 20 -8.07 -3.81 -17.55
CA VAL A 20 -8.08 -2.36 -17.75
C VAL A 20 -6.73 -1.80 -17.33
N ILE A 21 -6.19 -0.89 -18.12
CA ILE A 21 -4.97 -0.17 -17.78
C ILE A 21 -5.38 1.11 -17.06
N LEU A 22 -5.06 1.19 -15.78
CA LEU A 22 -5.20 2.37 -14.95
C LEU A 22 -4.11 3.35 -15.32
N ARG A 23 -4.48 4.60 -15.59
CA ARG A 23 -3.55 5.71 -15.86
C ARG A 23 -3.88 6.84 -14.92
N VAL A 24 -3.00 7.08 -13.95
CA VAL A 24 -3.21 8.11 -12.94
C VAL A 24 -2.49 9.39 -13.36
N SER A 25 -3.23 10.49 -13.39
CA SER A 25 -2.71 11.84 -13.61
C SER A 25 -2.64 12.60 -12.29
N LEU A 26 -1.97 13.76 -12.28
CA LEU A 26 -1.97 14.66 -11.11
C LEU A 26 -3.38 15.13 -10.73
N ASP A 27 -4.28 15.30 -11.71
CA ASP A 27 -5.70 15.61 -11.44
C ASP A 27 -6.40 14.46 -10.70
N HIS A 28 -6.17 13.22 -11.13
CA HIS A 28 -6.72 12.05 -10.44
C HIS A 28 -6.22 11.98 -9.00
N ILE A 29 -4.95 12.28 -8.75
CA ILE A 29 -4.37 12.31 -7.39
C ILE A 29 -5.04 13.41 -6.54
N ALA A 30 -5.20 14.61 -7.07
CA ALA A 30 -5.86 15.71 -6.35
C ALA A 30 -7.31 15.36 -5.99
N ARG A 31 -8.05 14.74 -6.91
CA ARG A 31 -9.43 14.27 -6.69
C ARG A 31 -9.50 13.13 -5.67
N LEU A 32 -8.54 12.21 -5.71
CA LEU A 32 -8.41 11.14 -4.72
C LEU A 32 -8.16 11.70 -3.33
N MET A 33 -7.21 12.63 -3.19
CA MET A 33 -6.91 13.30 -1.92
C MET A 33 -8.12 14.05 -1.35
N ALA A 34 -8.89 14.73 -2.21
CA ALA A 34 -10.14 15.37 -1.80
C ALA A 34 -11.19 14.35 -1.32
N ALA A 35 -11.34 13.22 -2.03
CA ALA A 35 -12.28 12.16 -1.69
C ALA A 35 -11.92 11.45 -0.38
N THR A 36 -10.62 11.23 -0.11
CA THR A 36 -10.12 10.62 1.13
C THR A 36 -9.96 11.63 2.27
N LYS A 37 -10.12 12.93 2.01
CA LYS A 37 -9.89 14.04 2.96
C LYS A 37 -8.46 14.04 3.51
N THR A 38 -7.49 13.77 2.64
CA THR A 38 -6.07 13.68 3.00
C THR A 38 -5.28 14.80 2.33
N GLU A 39 -4.34 15.40 3.05
CA GLU A 39 -3.50 16.52 2.55
C GLU A 39 -2.13 16.06 2.04
N THR A 40 -1.78 14.78 2.23
CA THR A 40 -0.49 14.19 1.81
C THR A 40 -0.67 12.89 1.01
N LEU A 41 0.34 12.54 0.20
CA LEU A 41 0.39 11.27 -0.53
C LEU A 41 0.47 10.07 0.42
N GLU A 42 1.16 10.19 1.55
CA GLU A 42 1.19 9.15 2.59
C GLU A 42 -0.20 8.91 3.18
N GLY A 43 -0.93 9.99 3.52
CA GLY A 43 -2.30 9.86 4.04
C GLY A 43 -3.26 9.21 3.03
N LEU A 44 -3.07 9.49 1.73
CA LEU A 44 -3.81 8.81 0.67
C LEU A 44 -3.48 7.31 0.62
N GLN A 45 -2.21 6.93 0.75
CA GLN A 45 -1.82 5.51 0.79
C GLN A 45 -2.39 4.80 2.01
N ASP A 46 -2.37 5.44 3.19
CA ASP A 46 -2.97 4.88 4.41
C ASP A 46 -4.49 4.69 4.27
N ALA A 47 -5.18 5.66 3.67
CA ALA A 47 -6.61 5.56 3.40
C ALA A 47 -6.94 4.40 2.44
N LEU A 48 -6.09 4.16 1.43
CA LEU A 48 -6.20 3.02 0.52
C LEU A 48 -5.84 1.70 1.21
N LEU A 49 -4.85 1.70 2.11
CA LEU A 49 -4.39 0.54 2.89
C LEU A 49 -5.52 -0.04 3.77
N ALA A 50 -6.42 0.82 4.25
CA ALA A 50 -7.60 0.41 5.02
C ALA A 50 -8.59 -0.44 4.20
N ARG A 51 -8.44 -0.53 2.87
CA ARG A 51 -9.22 -1.37 1.93
C ARG A 51 -10.72 -1.27 2.12
N LYS A 52 -11.22 -0.10 2.52
CA LYS A 52 -12.66 0.14 2.66
C LYS A 52 -13.30 0.07 1.27
N PRO A 53 -14.39 -0.71 1.08
CA PRO A 53 -15.03 -0.87 -0.22
C PRO A 53 -15.45 0.47 -0.84
N GLU A 54 -16.03 1.37 -0.04
CA GLU A 54 -16.47 2.70 -0.49
C GLU A 54 -15.30 3.56 -1.00
N THR A 55 -14.18 3.53 -0.28
CA THR A 55 -12.96 4.27 -0.66
C THR A 55 -12.35 3.72 -1.95
N LEU A 56 -12.27 2.39 -2.08
CA LEU A 56 -11.72 1.75 -3.27
C LEU A 56 -12.63 1.91 -4.50
N LEU A 57 -13.95 1.91 -4.32
CA LEU A 57 -14.90 2.20 -5.39
C LEU A 57 -14.75 3.65 -5.87
N ALA A 58 -14.73 4.62 -4.94
CA ALA A 58 -14.52 6.02 -5.27
C ALA A 58 -13.18 6.21 -6.00
N ALA A 59 -12.12 5.52 -5.55
CA ALA A 59 -10.82 5.61 -6.18
C ALA A 59 -10.82 5.01 -7.60
N LEU A 60 -11.49 3.88 -7.79
CA LEU A 60 -11.66 3.29 -9.12
C LEU A 60 -12.44 4.23 -10.05
N ALA A 61 -13.55 4.80 -9.57
CA ALA A 61 -14.36 5.75 -10.32
C ALA A 61 -13.59 7.00 -10.73
N ILE A 62 -12.69 7.50 -9.88
CA ILE A 62 -11.84 8.65 -10.22
C ILE A 62 -10.82 8.29 -11.30
N VAL A 63 -10.26 7.08 -11.28
CA VAL A 63 -9.16 6.68 -12.18
C VAL A 63 -9.63 6.18 -13.54
N VAL A 64 -10.77 5.47 -13.62
CA VAL A 64 -11.30 4.92 -14.89
C VAL A 64 -12.62 5.56 -15.33
N GLY A 65 -13.19 6.46 -14.53
CA GLY A 65 -14.52 7.03 -14.75
C GLY A 65 -15.64 6.21 -14.09
N GLU A 66 -16.72 6.90 -13.70
CA GLU A 66 -17.85 6.31 -12.96
C GLU A 66 -18.54 5.17 -13.74
N ASP A 67 -18.79 5.35 -15.03
CA ASP A 67 -19.44 4.33 -15.87
C ASP A 67 -18.63 3.03 -15.91
N GLN A 68 -17.31 3.15 -16.10
CA GLN A 68 -16.44 1.98 -16.18
C GLN A 68 -16.25 1.34 -14.80
N ALA A 69 -16.13 2.13 -13.74
CA ALA A 69 -16.06 1.62 -12.38
C ALA A 69 -17.33 0.86 -11.99
N ASN A 70 -18.52 1.35 -12.35
CA ASN A 70 -19.79 0.67 -12.10
C ASN A 70 -19.92 -0.67 -12.84
N VAL A 71 -19.26 -0.82 -14.00
CA VAL A 71 -19.20 -2.11 -14.73
C VAL A 71 -18.18 -3.08 -14.10
N LEU A 72 -17.07 -2.56 -13.58
CA LEU A 72 -15.99 -3.37 -13.00
C LEU A 72 -16.26 -3.78 -11.55
N TRP A 73 -16.90 -2.91 -10.76
CA TRP A 73 -17.10 -3.09 -9.33
C TRP A 73 -17.89 -4.36 -8.96
N PRO A 74 -18.97 -4.74 -9.67
CA PRO A 74 -19.66 -6.01 -9.41
C PRO A 74 -18.79 -7.26 -9.64
N LYS A 75 -17.67 -7.14 -10.36
CA LYS A 75 -16.71 -8.22 -10.62
C LYS A 75 -15.61 -8.31 -9.56
N VAL A 76 -15.59 -7.36 -8.63
CA VAL A 76 -14.68 -7.36 -7.48
C VAL A 76 -15.22 -8.38 -6.47
N ASN A 77 -14.69 -9.60 -6.54
CA ASN A 77 -15.14 -10.69 -5.68
C ASN A 77 -14.36 -10.72 -4.35
N GLY A 78 -14.97 -10.20 -3.29
CA GLY A 78 -14.46 -10.29 -1.92
C GLY A 78 -13.06 -9.69 -1.70
N ALA A 79 -12.36 -10.17 -0.66
CA ALA A 79 -11.07 -9.62 -0.23
C ALA A 79 -9.97 -9.69 -1.31
N ALA A 80 -10.01 -10.70 -2.18
CA ALA A 80 -9.05 -10.85 -3.28
C ALA A 80 -9.26 -9.75 -4.34
N GLY A 81 -10.51 -9.50 -4.74
CA GLY A 81 -10.84 -8.39 -5.65
C GLY A 81 -10.47 -7.04 -5.05
N LEU A 82 -10.80 -6.80 -3.78
CA LEU A 82 -10.44 -5.54 -3.10
C LEU A 82 -8.93 -5.33 -3.05
N THR A 83 -8.16 -6.40 -2.82
CA THR A 83 -6.70 -6.36 -2.84
C THR A 83 -6.16 -6.07 -4.25
N ALA A 84 -6.77 -6.63 -5.29
CA ALA A 84 -6.39 -6.35 -6.68
C ALA A 84 -6.64 -4.88 -7.06
N VAL A 85 -7.80 -4.33 -6.68
CA VAL A 85 -8.13 -2.91 -6.90
C VAL A 85 -7.17 -2.02 -6.12
N PHE A 86 -6.93 -2.31 -4.83
CA PHE A 86 -5.96 -1.58 -4.01
C PHE A 86 -4.56 -1.57 -4.65
N ALA A 87 -4.03 -2.74 -5.02
CA ALA A 87 -2.69 -2.85 -5.59
C ALA A 87 -2.57 -2.10 -6.92
N ALA A 88 -3.59 -2.18 -7.77
CA ALA A 88 -3.60 -1.49 -9.05
C ALA A 88 -3.69 0.03 -8.88
N VAL A 89 -4.58 0.53 -8.02
CA VAL A 89 -4.75 1.97 -7.77
C VAL A 89 -3.54 2.55 -7.04
N SER A 90 -3.08 1.91 -5.96
CA SER A 90 -1.91 2.36 -5.20
C SER A 90 -0.65 2.38 -6.06
N GLY A 91 -0.41 1.31 -6.83
CA GLY A 91 0.74 1.24 -7.74
C GLY A 91 0.66 2.21 -8.91
N ALA A 92 -0.53 2.70 -9.26
CA ALA A 92 -0.70 3.74 -10.28
C ALA A 92 -0.51 5.14 -9.70
N VAL A 93 -0.97 5.37 -8.46
CA VAL A 93 -0.80 6.63 -7.72
C VAL A 93 0.66 6.86 -7.30
N SER A 94 1.37 5.82 -6.87
CA SER A 94 2.76 5.94 -6.42
C SER A 94 3.74 6.23 -7.56
N GLY A 95 3.38 5.90 -8.80
CA GLY A 95 4.24 6.06 -9.97
C GLY A 95 5.49 5.17 -9.96
N LEU A 96 5.66 4.33 -8.92
CA LEU A 96 6.74 3.36 -8.79
C LEU A 96 6.47 2.18 -9.72
N THR A 97 7.52 1.62 -10.30
CA THR A 97 7.43 0.36 -11.02
C THR A 97 7.22 -0.81 -10.04
N PRO A 98 6.67 -1.96 -10.49
CA PRO A 98 6.55 -3.15 -9.63
C PRO A 98 7.90 -3.57 -8.99
N ALA A 99 9.00 -3.36 -9.70
CA ALA A 99 10.34 -3.64 -9.20
C ALA A 99 10.75 -2.71 -8.06
N GLU A 100 10.43 -1.41 -8.15
CA GLU A 100 10.70 -0.44 -7.08
C GLU A 100 9.76 -0.64 -5.88
N GLU A 101 8.54 -1.11 -6.07
CA GLU A 101 7.66 -1.54 -4.96
C GLU A 101 8.20 -2.77 -4.23
N ASP A 102 8.74 -3.75 -4.95
CA ASP A 102 9.38 -4.93 -4.34
C ASP A 102 10.66 -4.54 -3.58
N GLU A 103 11.43 -3.58 -4.10
CA GLU A 103 12.61 -3.03 -3.42
C GLU A 103 12.22 -2.22 -2.18
N ALA A 104 11.17 -1.39 -2.25
CA ALA A 104 10.65 -0.64 -1.12
C ALA A 104 10.08 -1.56 -0.04
N LYS A 105 9.33 -2.61 -0.41
CA LYS A 105 8.83 -3.62 0.53
C LYS A 105 9.97 -4.40 1.17
N LYS A 106 11.00 -4.74 0.40
CA LYS A 106 12.19 -5.43 0.93
C LYS A 106 12.94 -4.53 1.92
N ALA A 107 13.15 -3.27 1.58
CA ALA A 107 13.78 -2.29 2.46
C ALA A 107 12.96 -2.05 3.74
N GLN A 108 11.62 -2.07 3.65
CA GLN A 108 10.75 -1.92 4.81
C GLN A 108 10.76 -3.17 5.69
N ALA A 109 10.76 -4.37 5.12
CA ALA A 109 10.88 -5.62 5.85
C ALA A 109 12.24 -5.76 6.55
N GLU A 110 13.33 -5.31 5.92
CA GLU A 110 14.68 -5.28 6.51
C GLU A 110 14.73 -4.30 7.70
N ARG A 111 14.12 -3.11 7.57
CA ARG A 111 14.02 -2.14 8.67
C ARG A 111 13.18 -2.64 9.85
N GLU A 112 12.08 -3.35 9.59
CA GLU A 112 11.28 -3.98 10.65
C GLU A 112 12.05 -5.09 11.38
N MET A 113 12.81 -5.92 10.64
CA MET A 113 13.69 -6.92 11.26
C MET A 113 14.78 -6.27 12.12
N GLU A 114 15.41 -5.18 11.67
CA GLU A 114 16.41 -4.45 12.46
C GLU A 114 15.79 -3.85 13.74
N MET A 115 14.59 -3.27 13.66
CA MET A 115 13.87 -2.77 14.83
C MET A 115 13.50 -3.89 15.81
N GLN A 116 13.04 -5.03 15.32
CA GLN A 116 12.74 -6.19 16.17
C GLN A 116 13.99 -6.75 16.83
N ALA A 117 15.12 -6.83 16.10
CA ALA A 117 16.40 -7.27 16.64
C ALA A 117 16.94 -6.31 17.72
N MET A 118 16.79 -5.00 17.52
CA MET A 118 17.16 -3.99 18.53
C MET A 118 16.27 -4.07 19.77
N ALA A 119 14.95 -4.24 19.61
CA ALA A 119 14.02 -4.41 20.73
C ALA A 119 14.33 -5.68 21.54
N LEU A 120 14.64 -6.79 20.86
CA LEU A 120 15.04 -8.05 21.50
C LEU A 120 16.38 -7.92 22.23
N GLY A 121 17.36 -7.22 21.65
CA GLY A 121 18.65 -6.94 22.30
C GLY A 121 18.53 -6.07 23.55
N LEU A 122 17.64 -5.07 23.54
CA LEU A 122 17.32 -4.26 24.72
C LEU A 122 16.64 -5.07 25.82
N LEU A 123 15.70 -5.96 25.46
CA LEU A 123 15.06 -6.88 26.41
C LEU A 123 16.07 -7.88 27.01
N ALA A 124 16.93 -8.47 26.20
CA ALA A 124 17.97 -9.39 26.66
C ALA A 124 18.95 -8.72 27.65
N ARG A 125 19.28 -7.44 27.42
CA ARG A 125 20.10 -6.63 28.34
C ARG A 125 19.37 -6.31 29.65
N ALA A 126 18.06 -6.08 29.60
CA ALA A 126 17.25 -5.86 30.79
C ALA A 126 17.13 -7.13 31.66
N PHE A 127 16.98 -8.31 31.04
CA PHE A 127 16.99 -9.59 31.77
C PHE A 127 18.39 -9.99 32.28
N GLY A 128 19.46 -9.63 31.56
CA GLY A 128 20.84 -9.89 31.97
C GLY A 128 21.34 -9.05 33.16
N GLN A 129 20.70 -7.93 33.50
CA GLN A 129 21.04 -7.11 34.67
C GLN A 129 20.24 -7.48 35.95
N SER A 130 19.28 -8.40 35.88
CA SER A 130 18.48 -8.86 37.02
C SER A 130 19.21 -9.88 37.92
N SER A 131 20.42 -10.30 37.58
CA SER A 131 21.19 -11.31 38.33
C SER A 131 22.55 -10.75 38.79
N GLY A 132 22.50 -9.69 39.59
CA GLY A 132 23.65 -9.14 40.29
C GLY A 132 23.30 -8.82 41.73
N SER A 133 23.17 -9.83 42.58
CA SER A 133 23.12 -9.64 44.03
C SER A 133 24.43 -9.01 44.52
N PRO A 134 24.41 -7.94 45.33
CA PRO A 134 25.43 -7.75 46.34
C PRO A 134 25.00 -8.57 47.56
N LEU A 135 25.57 -9.76 47.70
CA LEU A 135 25.83 -10.31 49.02
C LEU A 135 26.82 -9.36 49.70
N VAL A 136 26.36 -8.56 50.66
CA VAL A 136 27.24 -7.97 51.66
C VAL A 136 26.79 -8.48 53.03
N ASN A 137 27.62 -9.36 53.57
CA ASN A 137 27.62 -9.87 54.92
C ASN A 137 28.88 -9.27 55.56
N GLY A 138 28.76 -8.61 56.72
CA GLY A 138 29.90 -8.04 57.46
C GLY A 138 29.59 -6.70 58.09
#